data_AF-A0A8W8N2Q0-F1
#
_entry.id   AF-A0A8W8N2Q0-F1
#
_cell.length_a   1.000
_cell.length_b   1.000
_cell.length_c   1.000
_cell.angle_alpha   90.00
_cell.angle_beta   90.00
_cell.angle_gamma   90.00
#
_symmetry.space_group_name_H-M   'P 1'
#
loop_
_entity.id
_entity.type
_entity.pdbx_description
1 polymer ?
#
loop_
_entity_poly.entity_id
_entity_poly.type
_entity_poly.pdbx_seq_one_letter_code
_entity_poly.pdbx_strand_id
1 'polypeptide(L)'
;DVTKAMNPFKVTLMNDNNEPLQQVQRGDPYFFNVESSGKFPDMKGTRLSYLEAYSVDQQTGNVKSVKLIEDECPVRSTITDYAVSISNEENSRAGSFIGRGKIESFNILDQEPIRLDYRAKICKGQCRQAVCNSPTPMRIPRKTPFEHLMNPIDIV
;
A
#
# COMPACT_ATOMS: atom_id res chain seq x y z
N ASP A 1 -7.05 23.41 -23.49
CA ASP A 1 -5.90 22.49 -23.55
C ASP A 1 -6.19 21.28 -22.65
N VAL A 2 -6.54 20.16 -23.26
CA VAL A 2 -7.09 18.96 -22.58
C VAL A 2 -6.00 18.21 -21.79
N THR A 3 -4.73 18.58 -21.99
CA THR A 3 -3.57 17.96 -21.32
C THR A 3 -3.41 18.37 -19.86
N LYS A 4 -3.93 19.53 -19.45
CA LYS A 4 -3.99 19.92 -18.02
C LYS A 4 -5.05 19.13 -17.21
N ALA A 5 -5.83 18.28 -17.86
CA ALA A 5 -6.80 17.38 -17.22
C ALA A 5 -6.27 15.92 -17.06
N MET A 6 -4.99 15.66 -17.34
CA MET A 6 -4.51 14.27 -17.52
C MET A 6 -4.18 13.50 -16.24
N ASN A 7 -4.05 14.14 -15.07
CA ASN A 7 -3.99 13.42 -13.80
C ASN A 7 -4.67 14.23 -12.69
N PRO A 8 -5.81 13.75 -12.16
CA PRO A 8 -6.55 14.45 -11.12
C PRO A 8 -5.85 14.37 -9.75
N PHE A 9 -4.66 13.77 -9.67
CA PHE A 9 -3.95 13.55 -8.42
C PHE A 9 -2.67 14.38 -8.32
N LYS A 10 -2.39 14.84 -7.10
CA LYS A 10 -1.11 15.39 -6.67
C LYS A 10 -0.47 14.39 -5.72
N VAL A 11 0.77 14.01 -5.99
CA VAL A 11 1.55 13.11 -5.14
C VAL A 11 2.62 13.90 -4.42
N THR A 12 2.80 13.63 -3.13
CA THR A 12 3.87 14.19 -2.32
C THR A 12 4.50 13.10 -1.46
N LEU A 13 5.82 13.18 -1.28
CA LEU A 13 6.54 12.40 -0.30
C LEU A 13 6.75 13.27 0.94
N MET A 14 6.43 12.75 2.12
CA MET A 14 6.61 13.45 3.40
C MET A 14 7.43 12.60 4.38
N ASN A 15 8.12 13.24 5.32
CA ASN A 15 8.73 12.57 6.47
C ASN A 15 7.74 12.42 7.64
N ASP A 16 8.18 11.82 8.75
CA ASP A 16 7.41 11.69 10.01
C ASP A 16 6.96 13.03 10.62
N ASN A 17 7.61 14.15 10.27
CA ASN A 17 7.23 15.49 10.69
C ASN A 17 6.20 16.16 9.75
N ASN A 18 5.67 15.43 8.74
CA ASN A 18 4.82 15.95 7.67
C ASN A 18 5.47 17.04 6.80
N GLU A 19 6.80 17.02 6.68
CA GLU A 19 7.56 17.93 5.81
C GLU A 19 7.84 17.27 4.46
N PRO A 20 7.73 18.01 3.34
CA PRO A 20 8.03 17.46 2.02
C PRO A 20 9.47 16.97 1.91
N LEU A 21 9.64 15.75 1.40
CA LEU A 21 10.94 15.15 1.13
C LEU A 21 11.34 15.39 -0.33
N GLN A 22 12.59 15.81 -0.51
CA GLN A 22 13.26 15.79 -1.83
C GLN A 22 14.04 14.49 -2.06
N GLN A 23 14.49 13.85 -0.98
CA GLN A 23 15.21 12.58 -0.97
C GLN A 23 14.86 11.81 0.30
N VAL A 24 14.81 10.48 0.20
CA VAL A 24 14.60 9.58 1.34
C VAL A 24 15.94 8.94 1.68
N GLN A 25 16.38 9.05 2.93
CA GLN A 25 17.56 8.36 3.43
C GLN A 25 17.23 6.90 3.73
N ARG A 26 18.21 6.01 3.58
CA ARG A 26 18.03 4.58 3.84
C ARG A 26 17.72 4.33 5.32
N GLY A 27 16.71 3.52 5.59
CA GLY A 27 16.22 3.22 6.94
C GLY A 27 15.19 4.22 7.46
N ASP A 28 15.07 5.41 6.84
CA ASP A 28 14.06 6.38 7.26
C ASP A 28 12.69 6.04 6.67
N PRO A 29 11.61 6.15 7.47
CA PRO A 29 10.26 6.04 6.95
C PRO A 29 9.86 7.29 6.16
N TYR A 30 8.96 7.10 5.21
CA TYR A 30 8.34 8.17 4.45
C TYR A 30 6.85 7.87 4.19
N PHE A 31 6.11 8.93 3.88
CA PHE A 31 4.70 8.86 3.53
C PHE A 31 4.51 9.20 2.06
N PHE A 32 3.91 8.29 1.31
CA PHE A 32 3.39 8.51 -0.02
C PHE A 32 1.96 9.05 0.09
N ASN A 33 1.81 10.36 -0.06
CA ASN A 33 0.52 11.02 -0.01
C ASN A 33 -0.03 11.24 -1.41
N VAL A 34 -1.30 10.91 -1.60
CA VAL A 34 -2.04 11.19 -2.82
C VAL A 34 -3.23 12.06 -2.48
N GLU A 35 -3.27 13.25 -3.06
CA GLU A 35 -4.33 14.24 -2.93
C GLU A 35 -5.00 14.48 -4.28
N SER A 36 -6.17 15.11 -4.31
CA SER A 36 -6.75 15.59 -5.57
C SER A 36 -6.12 16.92 -5.96
N SER A 37 -5.66 17.04 -7.21
CA SER A 37 -5.19 18.30 -7.81
C SER A 37 -6.34 19.17 -8.34
N GLY A 38 -7.56 18.59 -8.44
CA GLY A 38 -8.75 19.24 -9.00
C GLY A 38 -9.92 19.35 -8.02
N LYS A 39 -10.89 20.18 -8.37
CA LYS A 39 -12.19 20.28 -7.69
C LYS A 39 -13.20 19.39 -8.42
N PHE A 40 -13.52 18.24 -7.84
CA PHE A 40 -14.55 17.34 -8.36
C PHE A 40 -15.84 17.52 -7.56
N PRO A 41 -17.03 17.59 -8.21
CA PRO A 41 -18.30 17.66 -7.51
C PRO A 41 -18.45 16.51 -6.51
N ASP A 42 -18.94 16.84 -5.32
CA ASP A 42 -19.19 15.92 -4.21
C ASP A 42 -17.96 15.15 -3.71
N MET A 43 -16.74 15.54 -4.12
CA MET A 43 -15.53 14.89 -3.65
C MET A 43 -15.32 15.11 -2.15
N LYS A 44 -15.04 14.00 -1.46
CA LYS A 44 -14.64 13.99 -0.06
C LYS A 44 -13.17 13.66 0.14
N GLY A 45 -12.47 13.16 -0.88
CA GLY A 45 -11.04 12.91 -0.79
C GLY A 45 -10.55 11.89 -1.80
N THR A 46 -9.38 11.33 -1.53
CA THR A 46 -8.70 10.34 -2.35
C THR A 46 -8.34 9.10 -1.55
N ARG A 47 -8.25 7.95 -2.22
CA ARG A 47 -7.71 6.69 -1.67
C ARG A 47 -6.61 6.17 -2.55
N LEU A 48 -5.58 5.61 -1.92
CA LEU A 48 -4.53 4.87 -2.60
C LEU A 48 -5.02 3.43 -2.79
N SER A 49 -5.22 3.00 -4.05
CA SER A 49 -5.72 1.65 -4.35
C SER A 49 -4.62 0.67 -4.71
N TYR A 50 -3.50 1.19 -5.22
CA TYR A 50 -2.35 0.40 -5.63
C TYR A 50 -1.08 1.20 -5.44
N LEU A 51 -0.02 0.55 -4.99
CA LEU A 51 1.32 1.09 -4.97
C LEU A 51 2.32 -0.04 -5.20
N GLU A 52 3.21 0.17 -6.16
CA GLU A 52 4.29 -0.75 -6.50
C GLU A 52 5.59 0.03 -6.59
N ALA A 53 6.62 -0.51 -5.94
CA ALA A 53 7.97 -0.02 -6.06
C ALA A 53 8.72 -0.87 -7.08
N TYR A 54 9.50 -0.24 -7.95
CA TYR A 54 10.35 -0.96 -8.89
C TYR A 54 11.69 -0.29 -9.10
N SER A 55 12.69 -1.10 -9.43
CA SER A 55 14.00 -0.67 -9.86
C SER A 55 14.32 -1.33 -11.19
N VAL A 56 15.09 -0.61 -12.01
CA VAL A 56 15.55 -1.07 -13.32
C VAL A 56 17.05 -1.18 -13.22
N ASP A 57 17.58 -2.37 -13.45
CA ASP A 57 19.02 -2.59 -13.61
C ASP A 57 19.48 -1.87 -14.87
N GLN A 58 20.33 -0.85 -14.74
CA GLN A 58 20.77 -0.05 -15.88
C GLN A 58 21.72 -0.79 -16.83
N GLN A 59 22.37 -1.86 -16.36
CA GLN A 59 23.29 -2.65 -17.17
C GLN A 59 22.52 -3.66 -18.03
N THR A 60 21.50 -4.30 -17.46
CA THR A 60 20.76 -5.38 -18.13
C THR A 60 19.37 -4.96 -18.64
N GLY A 61 18.84 -3.84 -18.18
CA GLY A 61 17.46 -3.40 -18.46
C GLY A 61 16.40 -4.19 -17.71
N ASN A 62 16.78 -5.14 -16.85
CA ASN A 62 15.84 -5.97 -16.11
C ASN A 62 15.10 -5.16 -15.05
N VAL A 63 13.78 -5.34 -14.99
CA VAL A 63 12.92 -4.69 -13.99
C VAL A 63 12.68 -5.67 -12.85
N LYS A 64 12.91 -5.22 -11.62
CA LYS A 64 12.45 -5.88 -10.39
C LYS A 64 11.45 -4.99 -9.69
N SER A 65 10.35 -5.57 -9.21
CA SER A 65 9.29 -4.83 -8.55
C SER A 65 8.79 -5.55 -7.29
N VAL A 66 8.21 -4.75 -6.39
CA VAL A 66 7.59 -5.16 -5.14
C VAL A 66 6.25 -4.44 -5.04
N LYS A 67 5.16 -5.20 -5.08
CA LYS A 67 3.83 -4.68 -4.80
C LYS A 67 3.72 -4.37 -3.30
N LEU A 68 3.50 -3.10 -2.97
CA LEU A 68 3.36 -2.63 -1.59
C LEU A 68 1.89 -2.64 -1.17
N ILE A 69 1.01 -2.16 -2.03
CA ILE A 69 -0.43 -2.04 -1.80
C ILE A 69 -1.16 -2.59 -3.02
N GLU A 70 -2.14 -3.48 -2.79
CA GLU A 70 -3.02 -4.05 -3.80
C GLU A 70 -4.46 -4.00 -3.30
N ASP A 71 -5.39 -3.59 -4.16
CA ASP A 71 -6.82 -3.46 -3.85
C ASP A 71 -7.14 -2.70 -2.55
N GLU A 72 -6.50 -1.52 -2.39
CA GLU A 72 -6.63 -0.63 -1.21
C GLU A 72 -6.05 -1.21 0.10
N CYS A 73 -5.29 -2.31 0.01
CA CYS A 73 -4.73 -3.00 1.17
C CYS A 73 -3.21 -3.25 1.06
N PRO A 74 -2.46 -3.17 2.18
CA PRO A 74 -1.06 -3.57 2.18
C PRO A 74 -0.90 -5.04 1.82
N VAL A 75 0.08 -5.37 0.98
CA VAL A 75 0.46 -6.75 0.72
C VAL A 75 1.04 -7.35 1.99
N ARG A 76 0.59 -8.55 2.39
CA ARG A 76 0.86 -9.08 3.74
C ARG A 76 2.35 -9.16 4.11
N SER A 77 3.22 -9.55 3.18
CA SER A 77 4.66 -9.62 3.42
C SER A 77 5.28 -8.24 3.65
N THR A 78 4.82 -7.22 2.92
CA THR A 78 5.40 -5.88 2.97
C THR A 78 5.07 -5.12 4.26
N ILE A 79 4.02 -5.54 4.98
CA ILE A 79 3.70 -5.02 6.32
C ILE A 79 4.86 -5.29 7.29
N THR A 80 5.45 -6.48 7.23
CA THR A 80 6.56 -6.87 8.12
C THR A 80 7.90 -6.45 7.54
N ASP A 81 8.10 -6.62 6.24
CA ASP A 81 9.40 -6.42 5.61
C ASP A 81 9.76 -4.94 5.41
N TYR A 82 8.76 -4.07 5.21
CA TYR A 82 8.94 -2.65 4.88
C TYR A 82 8.01 -1.72 5.66
N ALA A 83 7.44 -2.22 6.78
CA ALA A 83 6.50 -1.49 7.63
C ALA A 83 5.33 -0.84 6.86
N VAL A 84 4.89 -1.45 5.75
CA VAL A 84 3.86 -0.85 4.90
C VAL A 84 2.54 -0.76 5.66
N SER A 85 2.01 0.46 5.72
CA SER A 85 0.66 0.70 6.19
C SER A 85 -0.02 1.74 5.30
N ILE A 86 -1.34 1.67 5.21
CA ILE A 86 -2.17 2.63 4.50
C ILE A 86 -3.11 3.28 5.50
N SER A 87 -3.38 4.57 5.31
CA SER A 87 -4.36 5.33 6.05
C SER A 87 -5.10 6.29 5.13
N ASN A 88 -6.30 6.69 5.57
CA ASN A 88 -7.05 7.79 4.98
C ASN A 88 -7.21 8.89 6.03
N GLU A 89 -6.35 9.90 5.94
CA GLU A 89 -6.30 10.98 6.92
C GLU A 89 -7.13 12.17 6.44
N GLU A 90 -7.89 12.77 7.34
CA GLU A 90 -8.60 14.02 7.04
C GLU A 90 -7.60 15.18 7.03
N ASN A 91 -7.47 15.85 5.89
CA ASN A 91 -6.73 17.09 5.80
C ASN A 91 -7.55 18.22 6.42
N SER A 92 -7.22 18.53 7.67
CA SER A 92 -7.91 19.54 8.49
C SER A 92 -7.98 20.94 7.85
N ARG A 93 -7.09 21.26 6.90
CA ARG A 93 -7.10 22.56 6.19
C ARG A 93 -8.04 22.58 4.98
N ALA A 94 -8.35 21.43 4.40
CA ALA A 94 -9.13 21.32 3.17
C ALA A 94 -10.49 20.62 3.36
N GLY A 95 -10.73 20.00 4.53
CA GLY A 95 -11.95 19.22 4.80
C GLY A 95 -12.08 18.00 3.88
N SER A 96 -10.95 17.48 3.39
CA SER A 96 -10.88 16.37 2.43
C SER A 96 -9.92 15.28 2.91
N PHE A 97 -10.23 14.02 2.61
CA PHE A 97 -9.37 12.89 2.94
C PHE A 97 -8.22 12.74 1.95
N ILE A 98 -7.05 12.37 2.45
CA ILE A 98 -5.83 12.05 1.69
C ILE A 98 -5.60 10.55 1.76
N GLY A 99 -5.28 9.92 0.63
CA GLY A 99 -4.78 8.55 0.62
C GLY A 99 -3.30 8.57 0.97
N ARG A 100 -2.93 7.94 2.10
CA ARG A 100 -1.55 7.96 2.63
C ARG A 100 -1.04 6.52 2.75
N GLY A 101 0.16 6.26 2.21
CA GLY A 101 0.91 5.03 2.44
C GLY A 101 2.19 5.33 3.22
N LYS A 102 2.36 4.76 4.42
CA LYS A 102 3.62 4.79 5.16
C LYS A 102 4.49 3.61 4.76
N ILE A 103 5.76 3.87 4.49
CA ILE A 103 6.72 2.88 4.00
C ILE A 103 8.06 3.15 4.69
N GLU A 104 8.69 2.12 5.24
CA GLU A 104 10.10 2.18 5.65
C GLU A 104 10.98 2.04 4.41
N SER A 105 11.97 2.92 4.24
CA SER A 105 12.79 2.89 3.02
C SER A 105 13.61 1.60 2.91
N PHE A 106 13.64 1.06 1.70
CA PHE A 106 14.32 -0.19 1.36
C PHE A 106 15.02 -0.05 0.01
N ASN A 107 15.74 -1.10 -0.40
CA ASN A 107 16.32 -1.23 -1.75
C ASN A 107 15.72 -2.46 -2.43
N ILE A 108 15.46 -2.38 -3.74
CA ILE A 108 15.08 -3.55 -4.56
C ILE A 108 16.31 -4.13 -5.26
N LEU A 109 17.11 -3.23 -5.84
CA LEU A 109 18.40 -3.51 -6.43
C LEU A 109 19.42 -2.58 -5.78
N ASP A 110 20.61 -3.11 -5.48
CA ASP A 110 21.67 -2.29 -4.90
C ASP A 110 22.10 -1.21 -5.87
N GLN A 111 22.28 0.02 -5.34
CA GLN A 111 22.71 1.21 -6.09
C GLN A 111 21.76 1.70 -7.19
N GLU A 112 20.62 1.04 -7.40
CA GLU A 112 19.60 1.51 -8.35
C GLU A 112 18.51 2.32 -7.65
N PRO A 113 18.00 3.40 -8.27
CA PRO A 113 16.92 4.18 -7.71
C PRO A 113 15.62 3.35 -7.68
N ILE A 114 14.80 3.63 -6.67
CA ILE A 114 13.43 3.15 -6.62
C ILE A 114 12.51 4.14 -7.32
N ARG A 115 11.61 3.60 -8.13
CA ARG A 115 10.50 4.28 -8.75
C ARG A 115 9.20 3.74 -8.15
N LEU A 116 8.17 4.57 -8.11
CA LEU A 116 6.87 4.23 -7.52
C LEU A 116 5.78 4.42 -8.56
N ASP A 117 5.07 3.34 -8.86
CA ASP A 117 3.85 3.37 -9.68
C ASP A 117 2.63 3.22 -8.78
N TYR A 118 1.61 4.04 -9.02
CA TYR A 118 0.44 4.09 -8.17
C TYR A 118 -0.87 4.13 -8.96
N ARG A 119 -1.94 3.68 -8.30
CA ARG A 119 -3.32 3.96 -8.71
C ARG A 119 -4.07 4.53 -7.52
N ALA A 120 -4.87 5.56 -7.77
CA ALA A 120 -5.68 6.21 -6.76
C ALA A 120 -7.12 6.41 -7.25
N LYS A 121 -8.03 6.55 -6.29
CA LYS A 121 -9.47 6.74 -6.53
C LYS A 121 -9.94 8.03 -5.89
N ILE A 122 -10.89 8.70 -6.54
CA ILE A 122 -11.62 9.86 -5.97
C ILE A 122 -12.84 9.32 -5.23
N CYS A 123 -13.00 9.70 -3.96
CA CYS A 123 -14.15 9.36 -3.13
C CYS A 123 -15.22 10.45 -3.21
N LYS A 124 -16.49 10.07 -3.42
CA LYS A 124 -17.66 10.97 -3.32
C LYS A 124 -18.41 10.90 -1.98
N GLY A 125 -18.07 9.93 -1.10
CA GLY A 125 -18.75 9.66 0.18
C GLY A 125 -17.78 9.57 1.35
N GLN A 126 -18.10 8.81 2.41
CA GLN A 126 -17.18 8.57 3.52
C GLN A 126 -15.89 7.90 3.00
N CYS A 127 -14.83 8.69 2.83
CA CYS A 127 -13.55 8.25 2.25
C CYS A 127 -12.66 7.55 3.30
N ARG A 128 -13.28 6.72 4.15
CA ARG A 128 -12.59 5.94 5.20
C ARG A 128 -11.67 4.89 4.59
N GLN A 129 -10.69 4.36 5.30
CA GLN A 129 -9.86 3.29 4.77
C GLN A 129 -10.68 2.02 4.46
N ALA A 130 -10.27 1.24 3.44
CA ALA A 130 -10.82 -0.07 3.18
C ALA A 130 -10.51 -1.04 4.34
N VAL A 131 -11.45 -1.92 4.68
CA VAL A 131 -11.20 -2.96 5.68
C VAL A 131 -10.42 -4.09 5.03
N CYS A 132 -9.13 -4.16 5.33
CA CYS A 132 -8.27 -5.23 4.88
C CYS A 132 -8.50 -6.46 5.77
N ASN A 133 -9.38 -7.35 5.33
CA ASN A 133 -9.58 -8.63 6.01
C ASN A 133 -8.29 -9.44 5.89
N SER A 134 -7.50 -9.50 6.96
CA SER A 134 -6.60 -10.64 7.17
C SER A 134 -7.44 -11.91 7.06
N PRO A 135 -7.07 -12.94 6.26
CA PRO A 135 -7.71 -14.23 6.43
C PRO A 135 -7.56 -14.58 7.91
N THR A 136 -8.69 -14.88 8.56
CA THR A 136 -8.71 -15.28 9.97
C THR A 136 -7.63 -16.32 10.15
N PRO A 137 -6.77 -16.26 11.19
CA PRO A 137 -5.86 -17.36 11.47
C PRO A 137 -6.73 -18.63 11.48
N MET A 138 -6.45 -19.56 10.56
CA MET A 138 -7.12 -20.85 10.58
C MET A 138 -6.86 -21.40 11.98
N ARG A 139 -7.87 -21.39 12.85
CA ARG A 139 -7.82 -22.20 14.05
C ARG A 139 -7.85 -23.62 13.52
N ILE A 140 -6.67 -24.23 13.38
CA ILE A 140 -6.57 -25.67 13.28
C ILE A 140 -7.32 -26.17 14.52
N PRO A 141 -8.44 -26.89 14.37
CA PRO A 141 -9.11 -27.48 15.51
C PRO A 141 -8.06 -28.25 16.31
N ARG A 142 -8.02 -28.10 17.64
CA ARG A 142 -7.10 -28.86 18.51
C ARG A 142 -7.30 -30.38 18.43
N LYS A 143 -8.26 -30.85 17.64
CA LYS A 143 -8.50 -32.25 17.35
C LYS A 143 -8.00 -32.55 15.95
N THR A 144 -7.02 -33.44 15.86
CA THR A 144 -6.62 -34.11 14.64
C THR A 144 -7.86 -34.65 13.92
N PRO A 145 -8.02 -34.45 12.60
CA PRO A 145 -9.19 -34.93 11.84
C PRO A 145 -9.24 -36.47 11.69
N PHE A 146 -8.42 -37.20 12.45
CA PHE A 146 -8.18 -38.63 12.32
C PHE A 146 -8.48 -39.43 13.59
N GLU A 147 -9.14 -38.85 14.62
CA GLU A 147 -9.56 -39.63 15.80
C GLU A 147 -10.44 -40.85 15.41
N HIS A 148 -11.19 -40.75 14.30
CA HIS A 148 -12.03 -41.85 13.79
C HIS A 148 -11.29 -42.87 12.91
N LEU A 149 -10.02 -42.61 12.56
CA LEU A 149 -9.20 -43.51 11.74
C LEU A 149 -8.18 -44.33 12.56
N MET A 150 -8.21 -44.22 13.90
CA MET A 150 -7.41 -45.02 14.83
C MET A 150 -8.20 -46.16 15.49
N ASN A 151 -9.27 -46.65 14.87
CA ASN A 151 -9.77 -47.97 15.23
C ASN A 151 -8.74 -48.99 14.73
N PRO A 152 -8.14 -49.83 15.60
CA PRO A 152 -7.28 -50.91 15.14
C PRO A 152 -8.11 -51.80 14.22
N ILE A 153 -7.59 -52.05 13.01
CA ILE A 153 -8.11 -53.11 12.16
C ILE A 153 -7.68 -54.41 12.83
N ASP A 154 -8.64 -55.16 13.38
CA ASP A 154 -8.42 -56.53 13.79
C ASP A 154 -8.09 -57.35 12.53
N ILE A 155 -6.87 -57.85 12.46
CA ILE A 155 -6.47 -58.83 11.44
C ILE A 155 -6.95 -60.19 11.96
N VAL A 156 -7.95 -60.77 11.28
CA VAL A 156 -8.37 -62.18 11.42
C VAL A 156 -7.92 -62.95 10.19
#